data_AF-A0A7V7K240-F1
#
_entry.id   AF-A0A7V7K240-F1
#
_cell.length_a   1.000
_cell.length_b   1.000
_cell.length_c   1.000
_cell.angle_alpha   90.00
_cell.angle_beta   90.00
_cell.angle_gamma   90.00
#
_symmetry.space_group_name_H-M   'P 1'
#
loop_
_entity.id
_entity.type
_entity.pdbx_description
1 polymer ?
#
loop_
_entity_poly.entity_id
_entity_poly.type
_entity_poly.pdbx_seq_one_letter_code
_entity_poly.pdbx_strand_id
1 'polypeptide(L)'
;MIRKNIFIILTVSAMIGFFSNTVLSAQYRIGVPKNHVAAPYKWFFNSLAGKNPAIAKDLTIVEIDLEGYRDSAGREKIRRDIAEKCDLFFSTGDDLNIIFEVGITSPLLFFSISDLTASIPESMRKNTTGIYRESKAELFKQLMQILPEDQRKRIGMIYCRGGKLEKLMFNFMQLSEKMGVELITKSFSDSSDIGRVMQEFKQEKATAVMLLPPALCSEQDLIEIIAWQKKLSLPVIGQIKEQIKQGILGGPAMDSKQIGPNLADYATKILRGRNPHQLPIKFFGAKYVVNLNTASQLGTIIPQAIIEQAEIVGMANHNKVIEKNNISPVAGNFTIGVPANLPAPLLKSLLQALEDRGYFLEMNLRLVHYEISKDSSAAQLKKLGQELSAKTDLIFTNGTNLILLKKIPTISSPICFISTQELITDIPPSLKKNFTGVIRASVLSLMDMIQQMMPGKQRVTVMSHSATNLPETESEYRN
;
A
#
# COMPACT_ATOMS: atom_id res chain seq x y z
N MET A 1 -26.11 -46.97 -15.26
CA MET A 1 -25.04 -47.97 -15.00
C MET A 1 -23.78 -47.49 -15.75
N ILE A 2 -22.90 -46.62 -15.28
CA ILE A 2 -22.04 -46.52 -14.07
C ILE A 2 -21.11 -47.71 -13.83
N ARG A 3 -19.84 -47.56 -14.22
CA ARG A 3 -18.62 -48.08 -13.55
C ARG A 3 -17.48 -47.09 -13.87
N LYS A 4 -17.19 -46.09 -13.02
CA LYS A 4 -16.22 -46.06 -11.90
C LYS A 4 -14.87 -46.71 -12.22
N ASN A 5 -13.89 -45.89 -12.62
CA ASN A 5 -12.46 -46.20 -12.51
C ASN A 5 -11.90 -45.45 -11.30
N ILE A 6 -11.35 -46.23 -10.36
CA ILE A 6 -10.70 -45.81 -9.13
C ILE A 6 -9.19 -45.88 -9.37
N PHE A 7 -8.51 -44.78 -9.04
CA PHE A 7 -7.05 -44.68 -8.94
C PHE A 7 -6.55 -45.51 -7.75
N ILE A 8 -5.54 -46.36 -7.95
CA ILE A 8 -4.74 -46.93 -6.86
C ILE A 8 -3.25 -46.71 -7.17
N ILE A 9 -2.61 -46.05 -6.21
CA ILE A 9 -1.20 -45.71 -6.09
C ILE A 9 -0.40 -47.00 -5.82
N LEU A 10 0.69 -47.20 -6.55
CA LEU A 10 1.67 -48.26 -6.28
C LEU A 10 3.05 -47.64 -6.06
N THR A 11 3.46 -47.66 -4.79
CA THR A 11 4.82 -47.46 -4.29
C THR A 11 5.73 -48.61 -4.73
N VAL A 12 6.95 -48.31 -5.20
CA VAL A 12 8.05 -49.27 -5.21
C VAL A 12 9.35 -48.56 -4.84
N SER A 13 9.99 -49.08 -3.79
CA SER A 13 11.32 -48.72 -3.31
C SER A 13 12.41 -49.59 -3.97
N ALA A 14 13.46 -48.91 -4.46
CA ALA A 14 14.90 -49.22 -4.51
C ALA A 14 15.48 -50.57 -5.03
N MET A 15 16.40 -50.48 -6.02
CA MET A 15 17.82 -50.95 -5.96
C MET A 15 18.60 -50.52 -7.22
N ILE A 16 19.47 -49.50 -7.14
CA ILE A 16 20.96 -49.52 -7.14
C ILE A 16 21.64 -50.04 -8.42
N GLY A 17 22.28 -49.12 -9.14
CA GLY A 17 23.35 -49.39 -10.11
C GLY A 17 24.35 -48.24 -10.09
N PHE A 18 25.54 -48.52 -9.55
CA PHE A 18 26.68 -47.62 -9.35
C PHE A 18 27.26 -47.09 -10.68
N PHE A 19 27.47 -45.77 -10.80
CA PHE A 19 28.71 -45.20 -11.35
C PHE A 19 28.99 -43.84 -10.68
N SER A 20 30.24 -43.71 -10.27
CA SER A 20 30.86 -42.70 -9.43
C SER A 20 30.97 -41.32 -10.08
N ASN A 21 30.43 -40.31 -9.41
CA ASN A 21 31.19 -39.10 -9.04
C ASN A 21 30.49 -38.48 -7.83
N THR A 22 31.14 -38.61 -6.67
CA THR A 22 30.72 -38.05 -5.40
C THR A 22 30.77 -36.53 -5.49
N VAL A 23 29.72 -35.91 -6.00
CA VAL A 23 29.39 -34.54 -5.60
C VAL A 23 28.82 -34.71 -4.20
N LEU A 24 29.62 -34.44 -3.16
CA LEU A 24 29.04 -34.07 -1.87
C LEU A 24 28.12 -32.88 -2.18
N SER A 25 26.80 -33.10 -2.26
CA SER A 25 25.85 -31.99 -2.28
C SER A 25 26.05 -31.27 -0.95
N ALA A 26 26.66 -30.10 -0.96
CA ALA A 26 26.77 -29.29 0.23
C ALA A 26 25.35 -29.01 0.74
N GLN A 27 24.93 -29.71 1.80
CA GLN A 27 23.66 -29.44 2.43
C GLN A 27 23.79 -28.13 3.17
N TYR A 28 23.09 -27.11 2.69
CA TYR A 28 23.05 -25.81 3.34
C TYR A 28 22.21 -25.90 4.62
N ARG A 29 22.67 -25.33 5.72
CA ARG A 29 21.96 -25.32 6.99
C ARG A 29 21.68 -23.89 7.42
N ILE A 30 20.42 -23.49 7.40
CA ILE A 30 20.00 -22.19 7.93
C ILE A 30 19.39 -22.38 9.31
N GLY A 31 20.05 -21.81 10.32
CA GLY A 31 19.55 -21.71 11.67
C GLY A 31 18.50 -20.61 11.81
N VAL A 32 17.45 -20.88 12.57
CA VAL A 32 16.41 -19.92 12.96
C VAL A 32 16.04 -20.14 14.43
N PRO A 33 15.57 -19.12 15.16
CA PRO A 33 15.00 -19.31 16.49
C PRO A 33 13.86 -20.35 16.47
N LYS A 34 13.76 -21.16 17.52
CA LYS A 34 12.63 -22.08 17.70
C LYS A 34 11.32 -21.29 17.78
N ASN A 35 10.24 -21.84 17.23
CA ASN A 35 8.93 -21.16 17.12
C ASN A 35 8.91 -19.91 16.20
N HIS A 36 9.73 -19.90 15.15
CA HIS A 36 9.85 -18.83 14.14
C HIS A 36 8.62 -18.67 13.22
N VAL A 37 7.44 -18.39 13.77
CA VAL A 37 6.18 -18.26 12.99
C VAL A 37 5.94 -16.87 12.40
N ALA A 38 6.88 -15.92 12.56
CA ALA A 38 6.69 -14.56 12.06
C ALA A 38 6.73 -14.47 10.53
N ALA A 39 5.95 -13.53 9.96
CA ALA A 39 5.86 -13.33 8.51
C ALA A 39 7.21 -13.20 7.76
N PRO A 40 8.25 -12.53 8.32
CA PRO A 40 9.55 -12.44 7.67
C PRO A 40 10.21 -13.79 7.37
N TYR A 41 10.07 -14.79 8.25
CA TYR A 41 10.60 -16.14 8.00
C TYR A 41 9.92 -16.80 6.81
N LYS A 42 8.58 -16.71 6.73
CA LYS A 42 7.81 -17.23 5.59
C LYS A 42 8.21 -16.53 4.28
N TRP A 43 8.34 -15.21 4.27
CA TRP A 43 8.76 -14.46 3.09
C TRP A 43 10.17 -14.85 2.64
N PHE A 44 11.09 -15.01 3.60
CA PHE A 44 12.46 -15.40 3.37
C PHE A 44 12.56 -16.78 2.71
N PHE A 45 11.99 -17.82 3.34
CA PHE A 45 12.09 -19.18 2.82
C PHE A 45 11.33 -19.37 1.50
N ASN A 46 10.13 -18.78 1.34
CA ASN A 46 9.42 -18.83 0.07
C ASN A 46 10.21 -18.17 -1.06
N SER A 47 10.86 -17.04 -0.78
CA SER A 47 11.69 -16.33 -1.77
C SER A 47 12.97 -17.09 -2.09
N LEU A 48 13.59 -17.73 -1.09
CA LEU A 48 14.78 -18.55 -1.28
C LEU A 48 14.46 -19.76 -2.16
N ALA A 49 13.35 -20.45 -1.89
CA ALA A 49 12.87 -21.56 -2.70
C ALA A 49 12.56 -21.15 -4.14
N GLY A 50 11.85 -20.03 -4.34
CA GLY A 50 11.48 -19.55 -5.67
C GLY A 50 12.68 -19.06 -6.50
N LYS A 51 13.64 -18.38 -5.89
CA LYS A 51 14.79 -17.80 -6.61
C LYS A 51 15.97 -18.74 -6.77
N ASN A 52 16.18 -19.65 -5.82
CA ASN A 52 17.34 -20.53 -5.81
C ASN A 52 16.94 -21.99 -5.53
N PRO A 53 16.25 -22.65 -6.49
CA PRO A 53 15.76 -24.02 -6.31
C PRO A 53 16.87 -25.02 -5.96
N ALA A 54 18.09 -24.82 -6.48
CA ALA A 54 19.24 -25.66 -6.17
C ALA A 54 19.65 -25.57 -4.69
N ILE A 55 19.72 -24.35 -4.13
CA ILE A 55 20.01 -24.16 -2.70
C ILE A 55 18.88 -24.72 -1.86
N ALA A 56 17.62 -24.44 -2.24
CA ALA A 56 16.46 -24.85 -1.49
C ALA A 56 16.24 -26.37 -1.45
N LYS A 57 16.63 -27.08 -2.52
CA LYS A 57 16.57 -28.54 -2.57
C LYS A 57 17.49 -29.19 -1.52
N ASP A 58 18.65 -28.59 -1.29
CA ASP A 58 19.67 -29.10 -0.38
C ASP A 58 19.68 -28.34 0.97
N LEU A 59 18.63 -27.57 1.26
CA LEU A 59 18.52 -26.75 2.47
C LEU A 59 17.89 -27.53 3.63
N THR A 60 18.57 -27.53 4.77
CA THR A 60 18.03 -27.93 6.07
C THR A 60 17.75 -26.69 6.92
N ILE A 61 16.54 -26.58 7.46
CA ILE A 61 16.19 -25.56 8.46
C ILE A 61 16.49 -26.14 9.84
N VAL A 62 17.31 -25.44 10.63
CA VAL A 62 17.71 -25.84 11.98
C VAL A 62 17.07 -24.91 12.99
N GLU A 63 16.18 -25.43 13.84
CA GLU A 63 15.63 -24.65 14.93
C GLU A 63 16.59 -24.62 16.13
N ILE A 64 16.88 -23.42 16.62
CA ILE A 64 17.75 -23.19 17.78
C ILE A 64 16.91 -22.60 18.92
N ASP A 65 16.93 -23.27 20.06
CA ASP A 65 16.27 -22.80 21.27
C ASP A 65 17.08 -21.69 21.94
N LEU A 66 16.47 -20.52 22.11
CA LEU A 66 17.12 -19.34 22.68
C LEU A 66 16.80 -19.11 24.16
N GLU A 67 15.90 -19.89 24.79
CA GLU A 67 15.39 -19.58 26.14
C GLU A 67 16.47 -19.52 27.22
N GLY A 68 17.54 -20.31 27.08
CA GLY A 68 18.66 -20.37 28.02
C GLY A 68 19.64 -19.19 27.98
N TYR A 69 19.43 -18.16 27.15
CA TYR A 69 20.44 -17.11 26.96
C TYR A 69 20.76 -16.23 28.19
N ARG A 70 19.96 -16.31 29.26
CA ARG A 70 20.09 -15.39 30.42
C ARG A 70 21.32 -15.67 31.27
N ASP A 71 21.82 -16.90 31.33
CA ASP A 71 23.07 -17.25 32.02
C ASP A 71 24.21 -17.57 31.06
N SER A 72 25.45 -17.61 31.57
CA SER A 72 26.65 -17.81 30.76
C SER A 72 26.73 -19.19 30.11
N ALA A 73 26.27 -20.24 30.80
CA ALA A 73 26.32 -21.61 30.30
C ALA A 73 25.33 -21.80 29.15
N GLY A 74 24.13 -21.23 29.27
CA GLY A 74 23.13 -21.23 28.20
C GLY A 74 23.59 -20.44 26.97
N ARG A 75 24.22 -19.26 27.13
CA ARG A 75 24.81 -18.53 26.00
C ARG A 75 25.90 -19.33 25.29
N GLU A 76 26.77 -20.00 26.04
CA GLU A 76 27.81 -20.85 25.47
C GLU A 76 27.22 -22.04 24.70
N LYS A 77 26.18 -22.68 25.24
CA LYS A 77 25.47 -23.74 24.54
C LYS A 77 24.84 -23.25 23.23
N ILE A 78 24.12 -22.12 23.26
CA ILE A 78 23.48 -21.54 22.06
C ILE A 78 24.54 -21.21 21.01
N ARG A 79 25.65 -20.57 21.42
CA ARG A 79 26.77 -20.23 20.54
C ARG A 79 27.34 -21.47 19.85
N ARG A 80 27.58 -22.54 20.61
CA ARG A 80 28.07 -23.82 20.09
C ARG A 80 27.08 -24.47 19.14
N ASP A 81 25.81 -24.54 19.52
CA ASP A 81 24.74 -25.10 18.69
C ASP A 81 24.66 -24.39 17.34
N ILE A 82 24.74 -23.05 17.32
CA ILE A 82 24.72 -22.27 16.07
C ILE A 82 26.00 -22.52 15.25
N ALA A 83 27.18 -22.56 15.88
CA ALA A 83 28.45 -22.77 15.19
C ALA A 83 28.57 -24.15 14.54
N GLU A 84 28.10 -25.20 15.21
CA GLU A 84 28.21 -26.57 14.74
C GLU A 84 27.12 -26.93 13.71
N LYS A 85 25.92 -26.38 13.88
CA LYS A 85 24.72 -26.82 13.14
C LYS A 85 24.32 -25.89 12.01
N CYS A 86 24.79 -24.64 11.97
CA CYS A 86 24.31 -23.63 11.03
C CYS A 86 25.44 -23.05 10.19
N ASP A 87 25.22 -22.98 8.86
CA ASP A 87 26.11 -22.26 7.95
C ASP A 87 25.73 -20.77 7.85
N LEU A 88 24.45 -20.47 8.13
CA LEU A 88 23.89 -19.13 8.25
C LEU A 88 22.85 -19.14 9.36
N PHE A 89 22.84 -18.14 10.23
CA PHE A 89 21.74 -17.89 11.16
C PHE A 89 20.88 -16.73 10.66
N PHE A 90 19.57 -16.94 10.53
CA PHE A 90 18.60 -15.90 10.18
C PHE A 90 17.75 -15.54 11.40
N SER A 91 17.77 -14.28 11.80
CA SER A 91 17.04 -13.78 12.96
C SER A 91 16.31 -12.47 12.68
N THR A 92 15.21 -12.23 13.38
CA THR A 92 14.39 -11.03 13.25
C THR A 92 13.78 -10.65 14.59
N GLY A 93 13.41 -9.38 14.73
CA GLY A 93 12.68 -8.90 15.91
C GLY A 93 13.51 -8.98 17.19
N ASP A 94 12.87 -9.38 18.29
CA ASP A 94 13.51 -9.39 19.61
C ASP A 94 14.60 -10.45 19.77
N ASP A 95 14.51 -11.54 19.01
CA ASP A 95 15.51 -12.61 19.00
C ASP A 95 16.89 -12.10 18.58
N LEU A 96 16.94 -11.00 17.80
CA LEU A 96 18.19 -10.41 17.36
C LEU A 96 19.01 -9.83 18.53
N ASN A 97 18.34 -9.24 19.52
CA ASN A 97 19.02 -8.73 20.72
C ASN A 97 19.61 -9.89 21.54
N ILE A 98 18.88 -11.00 21.63
CA ILE A 98 19.39 -12.24 22.27
C ILE A 98 20.64 -12.74 21.53
N ILE A 99 20.62 -12.74 20.20
CA ILE A 99 21.78 -13.16 19.41
C ILE A 99 22.99 -12.23 19.60
N PHE A 100 22.78 -10.92 19.73
CA PHE A 100 23.85 -9.97 20.06
C PHE A 100 24.42 -10.22 21.46
N GLU A 101 23.58 -10.53 22.46
CA GLU A 101 24.04 -10.91 23.80
C GLU A 101 24.78 -12.26 23.82
N VAL A 102 24.31 -13.23 23.01
CA VAL A 102 24.99 -14.52 22.84
C VAL A 102 26.34 -14.33 22.15
N GLY A 103 26.48 -13.42 21.20
CA GLY A 103 27.76 -13.19 20.52
C GLY A 103 28.21 -14.39 19.69
N ILE A 104 27.56 -14.61 18.54
CA ILE A 104 27.88 -15.72 17.63
C ILE A 104 28.97 -15.35 16.63
N THR A 105 29.71 -16.35 16.14
CA THR A 105 30.73 -16.20 15.09
C THR A 105 30.25 -16.64 13.71
N SER A 106 29.21 -17.48 13.64
CA SER A 106 28.57 -17.88 12.37
C SER A 106 27.99 -16.67 11.63
N PRO A 107 27.89 -16.70 10.29
CA PRO A 107 27.20 -15.67 9.54
C PRO A 107 25.79 -15.39 10.08
N LEU A 108 25.48 -14.13 10.32
CA LEU A 108 24.19 -13.64 10.78
C LEU A 108 23.57 -12.77 9.68
N LEU A 109 22.41 -13.21 9.17
CA LEU A 109 21.53 -12.38 8.36
C LEU A 109 20.38 -11.92 9.25
N PHE A 110 20.13 -10.61 9.31
CA PHE A 110 19.02 -10.10 10.10
C PHE A 110 17.96 -9.36 9.27
N PHE A 111 16.75 -9.35 9.81
CA PHE A 111 15.69 -8.40 9.43
C PHE A 111 15.22 -7.65 10.67
N SER A 112 15.29 -6.31 10.69
CA SER A 112 15.03 -5.49 11.88
C SER A 112 14.14 -4.26 11.64
N ILE A 113 13.57 -3.75 12.73
CA ILE A 113 12.70 -2.57 12.82
C ILE A 113 13.43 -1.37 13.46
N SER A 114 14.62 -1.08 12.95
CA SER A 114 15.41 0.14 13.15
C SER A 114 16.82 -0.14 12.66
N ASP A 115 17.58 0.91 12.39
CA ASP A 115 19.02 0.75 12.23
C ASP A 115 19.61 0.23 13.56
N LEU A 116 20.21 -0.95 13.51
CA LEU A 116 20.90 -1.58 14.65
C LEU A 116 22.41 -1.62 14.45
N THR A 117 22.95 -0.96 13.41
CA THR A 117 24.39 -0.95 13.13
C THR A 117 25.21 -0.52 14.34
N ALA A 118 24.74 0.48 15.09
CA ALA A 118 25.37 0.93 16.33
C ALA A 118 25.25 -0.08 17.49
N SER A 119 24.25 -0.97 17.45
CA SER A 119 24.00 -2.01 18.45
C SER A 119 24.72 -3.34 18.15
N ILE A 120 25.28 -3.51 16.94
CA ILE A 120 26.04 -4.72 16.60
C ILE A 120 27.34 -4.73 17.43
N PRO A 121 27.58 -5.76 18.27
CA PRO A 121 28.82 -5.88 19.04
C PRO A 121 30.04 -5.88 18.12
N GLU A 122 31.16 -5.30 18.59
CA GLU A 122 32.41 -5.22 17.80
C GLU A 122 32.85 -6.59 17.26
N SER A 123 32.75 -7.62 18.10
CA SER A 123 33.08 -9.01 17.75
C SER A 123 32.22 -9.58 16.64
N MET A 124 31.02 -9.02 16.41
CA MET A 124 30.03 -9.51 15.47
C MET A 124 29.95 -8.72 14.16
N ARG A 125 30.65 -7.58 14.05
CA ARG A 125 30.57 -6.72 12.86
C ARG A 125 31.04 -7.44 11.60
N LYS A 126 32.00 -8.36 11.71
CA LYS A 126 32.57 -9.09 10.58
C LYS A 126 31.66 -10.19 10.02
N ASN A 127 30.74 -10.72 10.81
CA ASN A 127 29.85 -11.82 10.43
C ASN A 127 28.38 -11.41 10.35
N THR A 128 28.04 -10.13 10.52
CA THR A 128 26.65 -9.65 10.54
C THR A 128 26.33 -8.78 9.33
N THR A 129 25.21 -9.06 8.67
CA THR A 129 24.61 -8.19 7.65
C THR A 129 23.09 -8.31 7.69
N GLY A 130 22.37 -7.46 6.97
CA GLY A 130 20.92 -7.52 7.03
C GLY A 130 20.18 -6.39 6.36
N ILE A 131 18.87 -6.42 6.59
CA ILE A 131 17.92 -5.41 6.14
C ILE A 131 17.24 -4.83 7.38
N TYR A 132 17.11 -3.52 7.42
CA TYR A 132 16.35 -2.84 8.46
C TYR A 132 15.26 -1.94 7.88
N ARG A 133 14.30 -1.57 8.72
CA ARG A 133 13.16 -0.72 8.37
C ARG A 133 13.02 0.43 9.35
N GLU A 134 11.97 1.23 9.14
CA GLU A 134 11.58 2.28 10.06
C GLU A 134 11.42 1.76 11.50
N SER A 135 11.72 2.63 12.47
CA SER A 135 11.51 2.31 13.89
C SER A 135 10.02 2.23 14.21
N LYS A 136 9.66 1.63 15.35
CA LYS A 136 8.25 1.62 15.83
C LYS A 136 7.66 3.02 15.95
N ALA A 137 8.47 3.99 16.40
CA ALA A 137 8.05 5.38 16.53
C ALA A 137 7.76 6.01 15.16
N GLU A 138 8.65 5.80 14.20
CA GLU A 138 8.46 6.31 12.84
C GLU A 138 7.29 5.62 12.14
N LEU A 139 7.12 4.30 12.33
CA LEU A 139 5.97 3.57 11.81
C LEU A 139 4.64 4.09 12.38
N PHE A 140 4.56 4.31 13.70
CA PHE A 140 3.37 4.87 14.33
C PHE A 140 3.06 6.27 13.80
N LYS A 141 4.07 7.13 13.68
CA LYS A 141 3.95 8.44 13.04
C LYS A 141 3.44 8.33 11.61
N GLN A 142 4.00 7.42 10.81
CA GLN A 142 3.60 7.22 9.41
C GLN A 142 2.14 6.78 9.29
N LEU A 143 1.69 5.86 10.16
CA LEU A 143 0.29 5.43 10.24
C LEU A 143 -0.63 6.62 10.53
N MET A 144 -0.25 7.49 11.47
CA MET A 144 -1.05 8.68 11.82
C MET A 144 -1.12 9.70 10.67
N GLN A 145 -0.05 9.86 9.90
CA GLN A 145 0.00 10.84 8.80
C GLN A 145 -0.98 10.53 7.66
N ILE A 146 -1.49 9.30 7.54
CA ILE A 146 -2.55 8.96 6.56
C ILE A 146 -3.86 9.68 6.87
N LEU A 147 -4.09 9.98 8.15
CA LEU A 147 -5.31 10.65 8.61
C LEU A 147 -5.11 12.17 8.60
N PRO A 148 -6.19 12.95 8.39
CA PRO A 148 -6.22 14.38 8.68
C PRO A 148 -5.77 14.70 10.11
N GLU A 149 -5.13 15.85 10.33
CA GLU A 149 -4.57 16.21 11.63
C GLU A 149 -5.61 16.23 12.76
N ASP A 150 -6.81 16.72 12.47
CA ASP A 150 -7.95 16.77 13.38
C ASP A 150 -8.49 15.37 13.76
N GLN A 151 -8.14 14.34 12.98
CA GLN A 151 -8.57 12.96 13.18
C GLN A 151 -7.51 12.08 13.86
N ARG A 152 -6.37 12.62 14.31
CA ARG A 152 -5.28 11.81 14.89
C ARG A 152 -5.39 11.59 16.40
N LYS A 153 -6.36 12.22 17.07
CA LYS A 153 -6.40 12.27 18.56
C LYS A 153 -6.84 10.97 19.22
N ARG A 154 -7.74 10.20 18.61
CA ARG A 154 -8.34 9.01 19.24
C ARG A 154 -8.47 7.86 18.25
N ILE A 155 -7.61 6.87 18.39
CA ILE A 155 -7.44 5.81 17.40
C ILE A 155 -7.72 4.46 18.04
N GLY A 156 -8.50 3.63 17.34
CA GLY A 156 -8.71 2.23 17.71
C GLY A 156 -7.55 1.35 17.25
N MET A 157 -7.30 0.24 17.94
CA MET A 157 -6.44 -0.85 17.48
C MET A 157 -7.21 -2.16 17.65
N ILE A 158 -7.50 -2.82 16.53
CA ILE A 158 -8.25 -4.07 16.49
C ILE A 158 -7.31 -5.26 16.30
N TYR A 159 -7.53 -6.35 17.03
CA TYR A 159 -6.73 -7.56 16.92
C TYR A 159 -7.49 -8.84 17.29
N CYS A 160 -7.12 -9.97 16.69
CA CYS A 160 -7.64 -11.26 17.09
C CYS A 160 -7.00 -11.73 18.42
N ARG A 161 -7.81 -12.30 19.31
CA ARG A 161 -7.38 -12.81 20.61
C ARG A 161 -6.38 -13.96 20.44
N GLY A 162 -5.28 -13.93 21.18
CA GLY A 162 -4.20 -14.94 21.07
C GLY A 162 -3.20 -14.66 19.95
N GLY A 163 -3.38 -13.61 19.15
CA GLY A 163 -2.31 -13.08 18.32
C GLY A 163 -1.20 -12.54 19.21
N LYS A 164 0.05 -12.96 18.98
CA LYS A 164 1.28 -12.54 19.70
C LYS A 164 1.61 -11.05 19.48
N LEU A 165 0.70 -10.17 19.86
CA LEU A 165 0.70 -8.72 19.61
C LEU A 165 0.94 -7.91 20.88
N GLU A 166 1.00 -8.54 22.06
CA GLU A 166 1.04 -7.88 23.37
C GLU A 166 2.20 -6.89 23.45
N LYS A 167 3.38 -7.30 22.98
CA LYS A 167 4.57 -6.44 22.98
C LYS A 167 4.42 -5.27 22.01
N LEU A 168 3.83 -5.49 20.82
CA LEU A 168 3.61 -4.41 19.86
C LEU A 168 2.60 -3.40 20.41
N MET A 169 1.50 -3.89 20.97
CA MET A 169 0.45 -3.10 21.59
C MET A 169 1.00 -2.25 22.73
N PHE A 170 1.78 -2.83 23.66
CA PHE A 170 2.40 -2.09 24.75
C PHE A 170 3.32 -0.95 24.25
N ASN A 171 4.14 -1.21 23.22
CA ASN A 171 4.98 -0.17 22.63
C ASN A 171 4.14 0.94 21.99
N PHE A 172 3.05 0.60 21.31
CA PHE A 172 2.19 1.56 20.63
C PHE A 172 1.39 2.39 21.63
N MET A 173 0.98 1.82 22.77
CA MET A 173 0.38 2.57 23.88
C MET A 173 1.36 3.62 24.45
N GLN A 174 2.62 3.26 24.66
CA GLN A 174 3.63 4.22 25.13
C GLN A 174 3.92 5.33 24.10
N LEU A 175 3.95 4.97 22.81
CA LEU A 175 4.15 5.94 21.74
C LEU A 175 2.95 6.87 21.58
N SER A 176 1.73 6.34 21.70
CA SER A 176 0.51 7.12 21.59
C SER A 176 0.40 8.15 22.71
N GLU A 177 0.71 7.76 23.96
CA GLU A 177 0.75 8.66 25.11
C GLU A 177 1.74 9.83 24.88
N LYS A 178 2.96 9.52 24.44
CA LYS A 178 3.99 10.53 24.12
C LYS A 178 3.57 11.49 23.00
N MET A 179 2.69 11.06 22.11
CA MET A 179 2.23 11.84 20.96
C MET A 179 0.86 12.50 21.20
N GLY A 180 0.28 12.39 22.41
CA GLY A 180 -1.04 12.93 22.72
C GLY A 180 -2.17 12.23 21.96
N VAL A 181 -1.98 10.96 21.59
CA VAL A 181 -2.97 10.11 20.93
C VAL A 181 -3.55 9.14 21.96
N GLU A 182 -4.86 9.15 22.10
CA GLU A 182 -5.60 8.17 22.89
C GLU A 182 -5.78 6.90 22.06
N LEU A 183 -5.13 5.81 22.49
CA LEU A 183 -5.19 4.52 21.82
C LEU A 183 -6.20 3.61 22.53
N ILE A 184 -7.28 3.26 21.84
CA ILE A 184 -8.30 2.32 22.33
C ILE A 184 -7.98 0.95 21.74
N THR A 185 -7.77 -0.07 22.56
CA THR A 185 -7.45 -1.42 22.08
C THR A 185 -8.62 -2.36 22.31
N LYS A 186 -9.07 -3.07 21.28
CA LYS A 186 -10.13 -4.08 21.40
C LYS A 186 -9.75 -5.36 20.67
N SER A 187 -10.10 -6.49 21.28
CA SER A 187 -9.93 -7.81 20.68
C SER A 187 -11.25 -8.40 20.18
N PHE A 188 -11.15 -9.29 19.19
CA PHE A 188 -12.24 -10.16 18.73
C PHE A 188 -11.76 -11.62 18.72
N SER A 189 -12.68 -12.58 18.76
CA SER A 189 -12.31 -14.02 18.74
C SER A 189 -12.53 -14.64 17.35
N ASP A 190 -13.53 -14.18 16.62
CA ASP A 190 -13.85 -14.60 15.26
C ASP A 190 -14.55 -13.47 14.47
N SER A 191 -14.84 -13.71 13.19
CA SER A 191 -15.44 -12.71 12.31
C SER A 191 -16.79 -12.18 12.80
N SER A 192 -17.59 -12.96 13.54
CA SER A 192 -18.91 -12.52 14.01
C SER A 192 -18.84 -11.46 15.11
N ASP A 193 -17.74 -11.41 15.88
CA ASP A 193 -17.49 -10.40 16.91
C ASP A 193 -17.16 -9.01 16.34
N ILE A 194 -16.64 -8.95 15.10
CA ILE A 194 -16.04 -7.74 14.53
C ILE A 194 -17.05 -6.60 14.43
N GLY A 195 -18.30 -6.90 14.09
CA GLY A 195 -19.34 -5.88 14.00
C GLY A 195 -19.58 -5.16 15.33
N ARG A 196 -19.67 -5.92 16.42
CA ARG A 196 -19.80 -5.37 17.78
C ARG A 196 -18.57 -4.53 18.14
N VAL A 197 -17.37 -5.06 17.93
CA VAL A 197 -16.11 -4.35 18.26
C VAL A 197 -15.96 -3.04 17.49
N MET A 198 -16.30 -3.03 16.19
CA MET A 198 -16.27 -1.83 15.35
C MET A 198 -17.29 -0.78 15.80
N GLN A 199 -18.48 -1.20 16.26
CA GLN A 199 -19.47 -0.29 16.85
C GLN A 199 -18.98 0.31 18.17
N GLU A 200 -18.33 -0.48 19.02
CA GLU A 200 -17.76 0.01 20.28
C GLU A 200 -16.69 1.08 20.03
N PHE A 201 -15.80 0.91 19.03
CA PHE A 201 -14.86 1.97 18.64
C PHE A 201 -15.58 3.27 18.25
N LYS A 202 -16.68 3.17 17.50
CA LYS A 202 -17.48 4.35 17.11
C LYS A 202 -18.14 5.01 18.32
N GLN A 203 -18.68 4.22 19.25
CA GLN A 203 -19.29 4.72 20.49
C GLN A 203 -18.26 5.43 21.38
N GLU A 204 -17.04 4.89 21.43
CA GLU A 204 -15.91 5.50 22.13
C GLU A 204 -15.26 6.64 21.34
N LYS A 205 -15.86 7.07 20.22
CA LYS A 205 -15.46 8.21 19.38
C LYS A 205 -14.09 8.05 18.72
N ALA A 206 -13.65 6.82 18.47
CA ALA A 206 -12.47 6.59 17.63
C ALA A 206 -12.70 7.19 16.24
N THR A 207 -11.68 7.85 15.70
CA THR A 207 -11.70 8.49 14.37
C THR A 207 -11.14 7.60 13.27
N ALA A 208 -10.34 6.59 13.64
CA ALA A 208 -9.87 5.53 12.76
C ALA A 208 -9.51 4.29 13.58
N VAL A 209 -9.26 3.17 12.91
CA VAL A 209 -8.83 1.90 13.50
C VAL A 209 -7.55 1.41 12.82
N MET A 210 -6.56 1.02 13.60
CA MET A 210 -5.32 0.38 13.15
C MET A 210 -5.49 -1.14 13.09
N LEU A 211 -5.06 -1.72 11.97
CA LEU A 211 -4.97 -3.14 11.73
C LEU A 211 -3.51 -3.54 11.45
N LEU A 212 -2.82 -4.07 12.47
CA LEU A 212 -1.37 -4.34 12.42
C LEU A 212 -1.08 -5.85 12.45
N PRO A 213 -0.22 -6.40 11.59
CA PRO A 213 0.09 -7.83 11.61
C PRO A 213 0.74 -8.29 12.94
N PRO A 214 0.37 -9.46 13.49
CA PRO A 214 -0.68 -10.39 13.05
C PRO A 214 -2.04 -10.12 13.74
N ALA A 215 -2.85 -9.19 13.24
CA ALA A 215 -4.14 -8.84 13.85
C ALA A 215 -5.34 -9.70 13.42
N LEU A 216 -5.20 -10.57 12.41
CA LEU A 216 -6.30 -11.38 11.87
C LEU A 216 -6.08 -12.86 12.16
N CYS A 217 -7.15 -13.59 12.43
CA CYS A 217 -7.16 -15.04 12.56
C CYS A 217 -7.53 -15.74 11.24
N SER A 218 -8.33 -15.09 10.38
CA SER A 218 -8.78 -15.63 9.10
C SER A 218 -8.88 -14.54 8.02
N GLU A 219 -9.00 -14.95 6.75
CA GLU A 219 -9.31 -14.01 5.65
C GLU A 219 -10.73 -13.44 5.79
N GLN A 220 -11.66 -14.17 6.41
CA GLN A 220 -13.03 -13.71 6.63
C GLN A 220 -13.08 -12.48 7.55
N ASP A 221 -12.17 -12.41 8.53
CA ASP A 221 -12.06 -11.27 9.45
C ASP A 221 -11.79 -9.96 8.68
N LEU A 222 -10.94 -10.01 7.66
CA LEU A 222 -10.62 -8.86 6.82
C LEU A 222 -11.86 -8.37 6.04
N ILE A 223 -12.64 -9.31 5.48
CA ILE A 223 -13.87 -9.01 4.74
C ILE A 223 -14.84 -8.26 5.64
N GLU A 224 -15.03 -8.75 6.87
CA GLU A 224 -15.95 -8.16 7.83
C GLU A 224 -15.47 -6.78 8.31
N ILE A 225 -14.16 -6.62 8.58
CA ILE A 225 -13.56 -5.31 8.92
C ILE A 225 -13.79 -4.29 7.80
N ILE A 226 -13.57 -4.68 6.54
CA ILE A 226 -13.79 -3.79 5.38
C ILE A 226 -15.28 -3.42 5.26
N ALA A 227 -16.20 -4.36 5.51
CA ALA A 227 -17.63 -4.09 5.48
C ALA A 227 -18.04 -3.08 6.58
N TRP A 228 -17.57 -3.27 7.81
CA TRP A 228 -17.88 -2.38 8.93
C TRP A 228 -17.18 -1.03 8.86
N GLN A 229 -15.96 -0.96 8.33
CA GLN A 229 -15.26 0.29 7.99
C GLN A 229 -16.18 1.19 7.16
N LYS A 230 -16.77 0.62 6.09
CA LYS A 230 -17.68 1.34 5.19
C LYS A 230 -18.99 1.71 5.88
N LYS A 231 -19.60 0.75 6.58
CA LYS A 231 -20.90 0.94 7.25
C LYS A 231 -20.87 2.04 8.31
N LEU A 232 -19.74 2.22 9.01
CA LEU A 232 -19.59 3.20 10.09
C LEU A 232 -18.87 4.49 9.68
N SER A 233 -18.45 4.59 8.41
CA SER A 233 -17.49 5.61 7.94
C SER A 233 -16.34 5.78 8.92
N LEU A 234 -15.75 4.64 9.32
CA LEU A 234 -14.66 4.58 10.31
C LEU A 234 -13.43 4.00 9.61
N PRO A 235 -12.48 4.84 9.15
CA PRO A 235 -11.30 4.40 8.42
C PRO A 235 -10.50 3.32 9.12
N VAL A 236 -10.08 2.30 8.38
CA VAL A 236 -9.09 1.33 8.85
C VAL A 236 -7.78 1.59 8.11
N ILE A 237 -6.69 1.70 8.87
CA ILE A 237 -5.32 1.85 8.34
C ILE A 237 -4.49 0.62 8.70
N GLY A 238 -3.55 0.23 7.85
CA GLY A 238 -2.78 -1.01 8.04
C GLY A 238 -1.38 -0.98 7.44
N GLN A 239 -0.75 -2.16 7.29
CA GLN A 239 0.62 -2.28 6.75
C GLN A 239 0.77 -3.32 5.64
N ILE A 240 -0.32 -3.96 5.22
CA ILE A 240 -0.28 -5.01 4.21
C ILE A 240 -0.93 -4.49 2.93
N LYS A 241 -0.13 -4.39 1.88
CA LYS A 241 -0.54 -3.88 0.56
C LYS A 241 -1.74 -4.66 -0.01
N GLU A 242 -1.74 -5.98 0.14
CA GLU A 242 -2.82 -6.85 -0.33
C GLU A 242 -4.15 -6.54 0.38
N GLN A 243 -4.12 -6.21 1.67
CA GLN A 243 -5.30 -5.82 2.44
C GLN A 243 -5.84 -4.44 2.01
N ILE A 244 -4.93 -3.50 1.72
CA ILE A 244 -5.27 -2.17 1.20
C ILE A 244 -5.93 -2.28 -0.19
N LYS A 245 -5.41 -3.16 -1.05
CA LYS A 245 -6.03 -3.47 -2.35
C LYS A 245 -7.44 -4.04 -2.21
N GLN A 246 -7.72 -4.80 -1.15
CA GLN A 246 -9.04 -5.40 -0.91
C GLN A 246 -10.08 -4.41 -0.35
N GLY A 247 -9.65 -3.32 0.29
CA GLY A 247 -10.58 -2.27 0.72
C GLY A 247 -10.24 -1.51 1.99
N ILE A 248 -9.13 -1.82 2.66
CA ILE A 248 -8.60 -0.99 3.76
C ILE A 248 -8.18 0.39 3.20
N LEU A 249 -8.32 1.47 3.97
CA LEU A 249 -8.08 2.85 3.50
C LEU A 249 -6.66 3.03 2.97
N GLY A 250 -5.66 2.62 3.74
CA GLY A 250 -4.26 2.86 3.39
C GLY A 250 -3.30 2.56 4.53
N GLY A 251 -2.01 2.73 4.25
CA GLY A 251 -0.97 2.29 5.16
C GLY A 251 0.44 2.54 4.68
N PRO A 252 1.43 2.77 5.57
CA PRO A 252 2.82 2.45 5.25
C PRO A 252 2.91 0.93 5.05
N ALA A 253 2.90 0.47 3.81
CA ALA A 253 2.83 -0.94 3.49
C ALA A 253 4.20 -1.55 3.24
N MET A 254 4.34 -2.79 3.70
CA MET A 254 5.48 -3.64 3.37
C MET A 254 5.27 -4.25 1.99
N ASP A 255 6.27 -4.14 1.12
CA ASP A 255 6.30 -4.96 -0.09
C ASP A 255 7.02 -6.27 0.19
N SER A 256 6.26 -7.30 0.54
CA SER A 256 6.77 -8.65 0.76
C SER A 256 7.47 -9.21 -0.49
N LYS A 257 7.09 -8.76 -1.69
CA LYS A 257 7.74 -9.10 -2.97
C LYS A 257 9.07 -8.40 -3.16
N GLN A 258 9.44 -7.47 -2.29
CA GLN A 258 10.76 -6.85 -2.31
C GLN A 258 11.63 -7.36 -1.16
N ILE A 259 11.11 -7.42 0.07
CA ILE A 259 11.91 -7.80 1.26
C ILE A 259 12.40 -9.25 1.16
N GLY A 260 11.48 -10.21 0.92
CA GLY A 260 11.83 -11.63 0.85
C GLY A 260 12.90 -11.92 -0.21
N PRO A 261 12.73 -11.44 -1.45
CA PRO A 261 13.72 -11.57 -2.52
C PRO A 261 15.09 -10.96 -2.23
N ASN A 262 15.18 -9.87 -1.46
CA ASN A 262 16.45 -9.28 -1.05
C ASN A 262 17.13 -10.12 0.05
N LEU A 263 16.36 -10.60 1.05
CA LEU A 263 16.89 -11.51 2.07
C LEU A 263 17.40 -12.81 1.45
N ALA A 264 16.66 -13.39 0.49
CA ALA A 264 17.06 -14.59 -0.22
C ALA A 264 18.36 -14.40 -1.03
N ASP A 265 18.54 -13.23 -1.67
CA ASP A 265 19.78 -12.89 -2.37
C ASP A 265 20.98 -12.79 -1.42
N TYR A 266 20.78 -12.17 -0.24
CA TYR A 266 21.82 -12.09 0.80
C TYR A 266 22.21 -13.49 1.29
N ALA A 267 21.21 -14.30 1.67
CA ALA A 267 21.45 -15.67 2.12
C ALA A 267 22.16 -16.50 1.05
N THR A 268 21.75 -16.39 -0.21
CA THR A 268 22.39 -17.09 -1.34
C THR A 268 23.87 -16.74 -1.47
N LYS A 269 24.21 -15.45 -1.36
CA LYS A 269 25.60 -15.00 -1.42
C LYS A 269 26.40 -15.54 -0.24
N ILE A 270 25.84 -15.49 0.97
CA ILE A 270 26.50 -15.97 2.20
C ILE A 270 26.73 -17.49 2.13
N LEU A 271 25.70 -18.26 1.78
CA LEU A 271 25.77 -19.72 1.64
C LEU A 271 26.77 -20.15 0.56
N ARG A 272 26.99 -19.32 -0.46
CA ARG A 272 28.04 -19.53 -1.49
C ARG A 272 29.43 -19.05 -1.06
N GLY A 273 29.63 -18.70 0.21
CA GLY A 273 30.92 -18.36 0.79
C GLY A 273 31.26 -16.87 0.82
N ARG A 274 30.34 -15.97 0.42
CA ARG A 274 30.59 -14.53 0.53
C ARG A 274 30.52 -14.09 2.00
N ASN A 275 31.53 -13.35 2.44
CA ASN A 275 31.58 -12.85 3.80
C ASN A 275 30.48 -11.78 4.05
N PRO A 276 29.67 -11.87 5.13
CA PRO A 276 28.64 -10.90 5.48
C PRO A 276 29.11 -9.44 5.50
N HIS A 277 30.32 -9.15 5.98
CA HIS A 277 30.85 -7.78 6.03
C HIS A 277 31.02 -7.12 4.64
N GLN A 278 31.06 -7.92 3.57
CA GLN A 278 31.11 -7.42 2.19
C GLN A 278 29.73 -7.16 1.60
N LEU A 279 28.66 -7.38 2.37
CA LEU A 279 27.28 -7.12 2.00
C LEU A 279 26.76 -5.94 2.82
N PRO A 280 26.27 -4.86 2.18
CA PRO A 280 25.84 -3.67 2.90
C PRO A 280 24.59 -3.98 3.74
N ILE A 281 24.50 -3.41 4.94
CA ILE A 281 23.24 -3.36 5.66
C ILE A 281 22.34 -2.33 4.96
N LYS A 282 21.14 -2.74 4.56
CA LYS A 282 20.24 -1.91 3.74
C LYS A 282 18.98 -1.49 4.47
N PHE A 283 18.59 -0.22 4.28
CA PHE A 283 17.26 0.26 4.65
C PHE A 283 16.23 -0.16 3.60
N PHE A 284 15.10 -0.71 4.05
CA PHE A 284 13.96 -1.04 3.22
C PHE A 284 12.65 -0.55 3.84
N GLY A 285 12.47 0.77 3.82
CA GLY A 285 11.32 1.42 4.42
C GLY A 285 9.99 1.03 3.79
N ALA A 286 8.89 1.16 4.56
CA ALA A 286 7.54 1.12 3.99
C ALA A 286 7.39 2.18 2.88
N LYS A 287 6.52 1.86 1.91
CA LYS A 287 5.95 2.88 1.02
C LYS A 287 4.49 3.07 1.38
N TYR A 288 4.01 4.31 1.31
CA TYR A 288 2.58 4.52 1.45
C TYR A 288 1.84 3.82 0.33
N VAL A 289 0.76 3.13 0.68
CA VAL A 289 -0.21 2.58 -0.26
C VAL A 289 -1.58 3.09 0.19
N VAL A 290 -2.35 3.67 -0.72
CA VAL A 290 -3.65 4.25 -0.40
C VAL A 290 -4.72 3.81 -1.38
N ASN A 291 -5.91 3.52 -0.86
CA ASN A 291 -7.07 3.13 -1.62
C ASN A 291 -8.01 4.34 -1.76
N LEU A 292 -7.90 5.07 -2.88
CA LEU A 292 -8.70 6.28 -3.10
C LEU A 292 -10.19 5.99 -3.27
N ASN A 293 -10.55 4.81 -3.75
CA ASN A 293 -11.96 4.40 -3.81
C ASN A 293 -12.53 4.23 -2.41
N THR A 294 -11.78 3.59 -1.49
CA THR A 294 -12.15 3.51 -0.08
C THR A 294 -12.22 4.91 0.55
N ALA A 295 -11.21 5.77 0.36
CA ALA A 295 -11.22 7.13 0.88
C ALA A 295 -12.48 7.91 0.48
N SER A 296 -12.85 7.82 -0.81
CA SER A 296 -14.09 8.40 -1.35
C SER A 296 -15.36 7.80 -0.74
N GLN A 297 -15.41 6.48 -0.54
CA GLN A 297 -16.57 5.80 0.08
C GLN A 297 -16.75 6.20 1.54
N LEU A 298 -15.65 6.45 2.25
CA LEU A 298 -15.67 6.84 3.66
C LEU A 298 -15.89 8.35 3.89
N GLY A 299 -15.74 9.16 2.85
CA GLY A 299 -15.72 10.62 2.99
C GLY A 299 -14.47 11.13 3.72
N THR A 300 -13.38 10.36 3.71
CA THR A 300 -12.12 10.71 4.38
C THR A 300 -11.16 11.34 3.38
N ILE A 301 -10.58 12.48 3.77
CA ILE A 301 -9.53 13.15 3.00
C ILE A 301 -8.19 12.54 3.41
N ILE A 302 -7.43 12.04 2.44
CA ILE A 302 -6.03 11.66 2.68
C ILE A 302 -5.17 12.91 2.43
N PRO A 303 -4.25 13.29 3.33
CA PRO A 303 -3.40 14.46 3.13
C PRO A 303 -2.62 14.38 1.82
N GLN A 304 -2.56 15.50 1.08
CA GLN A 304 -1.92 15.58 -0.24
C GLN A 304 -0.45 15.12 -0.21
N ALA A 305 0.29 15.50 0.84
CA ALA A 305 1.67 15.08 1.04
C ALA A 305 1.85 13.55 1.18
N ILE A 306 0.79 12.81 1.54
CA ILE A 306 0.80 11.35 1.51
C ILE A 306 0.51 10.83 0.10
N ILE A 307 -0.48 11.41 -0.59
CA ILE A 307 -0.85 11.03 -1.96
C ILE A 307 0.37 11.12 -2.91
N GLU A 308 1.16 12.19 -2.80
CA GLU A 308 2.31 12.45 -3.68
C GLU A 308 3.43 11.41 -3.61
N GLN A 309 3.53 10.68 -2.50
CA GLN A 309 4.54 9.64 -2.27
C GLN A 309 3.94 8.23 -2.15
N ALA A 310 2.62 8.11 -2.31
CA ALA A 310 1.91 6.84 -2.16
C ALA A 310 1.75 6.12 -3.50
N GLU A 311 1.79 4.80 -3.45
CA GLU A 311 1.21 3.97 -4.49
C GLU A 311 -0.32 3.99 -4.35
N ILE A 312 -1.00 4.38 -5.42
CA ILE A 312 -2.46 4.41 -5.46
C ILE A 312 -3.01 3.03 -5.87
N VAL A 313 -3.96 2.51 -5.10
CA VAL A 313 -4.66 1.24 -5.39
C VAL A 313 -6.19 1.41 -5.26
N GLY A 314 -6.94 0.33 -5.50
CA GLY A 314 -8.40 0.31 -5.32
C GLY A 314 -9.19 0.94 -6.46
N MET A 315 -8.51 1.26 -7.55
CA MET A 315 -9.10 1.41 -8.88
C MET A 315 -9.41 -0.02 -9.36
N ALA A 316 -10.64 -0.25 -9.84
CA ALA A 316 -11.32 -1.54 -9.80
C ALA A 316 -10.49 -2.79 -10.16
N ASN A 317 -10.81 -3.91 -9.51
CA ASN A 317 -10.22 -5.21 -9.82
C ASN A 317 -10.82 -5.70 -11.16
N HIS A 318 -10.16 -5.36 -12.28
CA HIS A 318 -10.73 -5.48 -13.63
C HIS A 318 -11.34 -6.85 -13.91
N ASN A 319 -10.71 -7.94 -13.48
CA ASN A 319 -11.23 -9.30 -13.68
C ASN A 319 -12.62 -9.50 -13.09
N LYS A 320 -12.91 -8.93 -11.91
CA LYS A 320 -14.22 -9.07 -11.25
C LYS A 320 -15.28 -8.15 -11.88
N VAL A 321 -14.88 -7.03 -12.48
CA VAL A 321 -15.79 -6.11 -13.21
C VAL A 321 -16.12 -6.68 -14.59
N ILE A 322 -15.13 -7.21 -15.30
CA ILE A 322 -15.29 -7.90 -16.59
C ILE A 322 -16.27 -9.08 -16.43
N GLU A 323 -16.06 -9.93 -15.42
CA GLU A 323 -16.94 -11.08 -15.16
C GLU A 323 -18.36 -10.67 -14.72
N LYS A 324 -18.49 -9.65 -13.87
CA LYS A 324 -19.81 -9.24 -13.32
C LYS A 324 -20.67 -8.49 -14.32
N ASN A 325 -20.07 -7.66 -15.17
CA ASN A 325 -20.80 -6.77 -16.08
C ASN A 325 -20.69 -7.19 -17.55
N ASN A 326 -19.99 -8.30 -17.85
CA ASN A 326 -19.78 -8.83 -19.20
C ASN A 326 -19.17 -7.79 -20.16
N ILE A 327 -18.29 -6.92 -19.65
CA ILE A 327 -17.66 -5.83 -20.41
C ILE A 327 -16.35 -6.34 -20.98
N SER A 328 -16.23 -6.36 -22.32
CA SER A 328 -14.98 -6.72 -22.99
C SER A 328 -14.00 -5.53 -23.03
N PRO A 329 -12.71 -5.73 -22.74
CA PRO A 329 -11.70 -4.68 -22.86
C PRO A 329 -11.57 -4.18 -24.30
N VAL A 330 -11.51 -2.86 -24.47
CA VAL A 330 -11.21 -2.25 -25.77
C VAL A 330 -9.76 -2.56 -26.14
N ALA A 331 -9.52 -3.09 -27.34
CA ALA A 331 -8.18 -3.40 -27.81
C ALA A 331 -7.34 -2.12 -27.99
N GLY A 332 -6.14 -2.10 -27.41
CA GLY A 332 -5.20 -0.99 -27.51
C GLY A 332 -4.60 -0.58 -26.16
N ASN A 333 -3.71 0.40 -26.20
CA ASN A 333 -3.21 1.10 -25.02
C ASN A 333 -3.52 2.57 -25.21
N PHE A 334 -4.27 3.14 -24.28
CA PHE A 334 -4.76 4.51 -24.34
C PHE A 334 -4.17 5.33 -23.21
N THR A 335 -3.93 6.60 -23.47
CA THR A 335 -3.40 7.55 -22.50
C THR A 335 -4.25 8.79 -22.45
N ILE A 336 -4.76 9.12 -21.26
CA ILE A 336 -5.57 10.32 -21.05
C ILE A 336 -4.84 11.32 -20.14
N GLY A 337 -4.67 12.53 -20.64
CA GLY A 337 -4.15 13.68 -19.91
C GLY A 337 -5.20 14.22 -18.95
N VAL A 338 -4.90 14.33 -17.66
CA VAL A 338 -5.81 14.92 -16.66
C VAL A 338 -5.08 15.94 -15.80
N PRO A 339 -5.71 17.07 -15.43
CA PRO A 339 -5.02 18.06 -14.62
C PRO A 339 -4.82 17.50 -13.20
N ALA A 340 -3.66 17.78 -12.59
CA ALA A 340 -3.32 17.27 -11.25
C ALA A 340 -4.31 17.75 -10.17
N ASN A 341 -4.92 18.92 -10.37
CA ASN A 341 -5.95 19.50 -9.50
C ASN A 341 -7.39 19.09 -9.89
N LEU A 342 -7.58 18.04 -10.70
CA LEU A 342 -8.91 17.59 -11.08
C LEU A 342 -9.67 17.08 -9.83
N PRO A 343 -10.90 17.56 -9.56
CA PRO A 343 -11.66 17.11 -8.39
C PRO A 343 -11.84 15.58 -8.38
N ALA A 344 -11.51 14.94 -7.27
CA ALA A 344 -11.57 13.47 -7.15
C ALA A 344 -12.94 12.87 -7.52
N PRO A 345 -14.11 13.46 -7.16
CA PRO A 345 -15.40 12.94 -7.59
C PRO A 345 -15.58 12.93 -9.12
N LEU A 346 -15.03 13.93 -9.81
CA LEU A 346 -15.11 14.04 -11.26
C LEU A 346 -14.17 13.04 -11.93
N LEU A 347 -12.94 12.90 -11.44
CA LEU A 347 -12.00 11.88 -11.92
C LEU A 347 -12.58 10.47 -11.74
N LYS A 348 -13.18 10.18 -10.58
CA LYS A 348 -13.86 8.91 -10.30
C LYS A 348 -15.00 8.66 -11.28
N SER A 349 -15.85 9.65 -11.52
CA SER A 349 -16.99 9.52 -12.42
C SER A 349 -16.55 9.28 -13.86
N LEU A 350 -15.50 9.97 -14.31
CA LEU A 350 -14.89 9.74 -15.63
C LEU A 350 -14.35 8.30 -15.75
N LEU A 351 -13.55 7.87 -14.78
CA LEU A 351 -12.93 6.54 -14.82
C LEU A 351 -13.97 5.42 -14.72
N GLN A 352 -15.02 5.59 -13.91
CA GLN A 352 -16.14 4.64 -13.88
C GLN A 352 -16.83 4.56 -15.24
N ALA A 353 -17.13 5.71 -15.86
CA ALA A 353 -17.77 5.72 -17.17
C ALA A 353 -16.89 5.12 -18.29
N LEU A 354 -15.58 5.27 -18.18
CA LEU A 354 -14.59 4.65 -19.07
C LEU A 354 -14.54 3.13 -18.84
N GLU A 355 -14.54 2.71 -17.59
CA GLU A 355 -14.57 1.30 -17.21
C GLU A 355 -15.85 0.61 -17.71
N ASP A 356 -17.01 1.25 -17.59
CA ASP A 356 -18.29 0.77 -18.11
C ASP A 356 -18.28 0.58 -19.64
N ARG A 357 -17.28 1.14 -20.33
CA ARG A 357 -17.07 1.07 -21.79
C ARG A 357 -15.85 0.23 -22.18
N GLY A 358 -15.23 -0.47 -21.24
CA GLY A 358 -14.10 -1.37 -21.50
C GLY A 358 -12.73 -0.69 -21.50
N TYR A 359 -12.61 0.53 -20.97
CA TYR A 359 -11.34 1.21 -20.74
C TYR A 359 -10.96 1.12 -19.26
N PHE A 360 -9.94 0.33 -18.97
CA PHE A 360 -9.53 -0.07 -17.65
C PHE A 360 -8.14 0.46 -17.34
N LEU A 361 -8.04 1.26 -16.28
CA LEU A 361 -6.76 1.83 -15.85
C LEU A 361 -5.75 0.73 -15.52
N GLU A 362 -4.47 0.93 -15.82
CA GLU A 362 -3.40 -0.05 -15.61
C GLU A 362 -3.49 -1.34 -16.44
N MET A 363 -4.60 -1.58 -17.15
CA MET A 363 -4.71 -2.62 -18.17
C MET A 363 -4.51 -2.02 -19.57
N ASN A 364 -5.53 -1.37 -20.14
CA ASN A 364 -5.50 -0.76 -21.47
C ASN A 364 -5.59 0.78 -21.44
N LEU A 365 -5.72 1.40 -20.26
CA LEU A 365 -5.74 2.85 -20.08
C LEU A 365 -4.63 3.29 -19.12
N ARG A 366 -4.00 4.45 -19.37
CA ARG A 366 -3.02 5.12 -18.50
C ARG A 366 -3.38 6.59 -18.33
N LEU A 367 -3.06 7.15 -17.16
CA LEU A 367 -3.21 8.58 -16.88
C LEU A 367 -1.88 9.30 -17.06
N VAL A 368 -1.93 10.48 -17.67
CA VAL A 368 -0.84 11.46 -17.66
C VAL A 368 -1.34 12.68 -16.90
N HIS A 369 -0.78 12.90 -15.71
CA HIS A 369 -1.11 14.08 -14.93
C HIS A 369 -0.35 15.29 -15.47
N TYR A 370 -1.04 16.43 -15.58
CA TYR A 370 -0.41 17.70 -15.96
C TYR A 370 -0.77 18.83 -15.01
N GLU A 371 0.15 19.77 -14.86
CA GLU A 371 -0.05 20.96 -14.03
C GLU A 371 -0.19 22.18 -14.93
N ILE A 372 -1.18 23.02 -14.63
CA ILE A 372 -1.39 24.29 -15.31
C ILE A 372 -1.94 25.30 -14.31
N SER A 373 -1.34 26.48 -14.27
CA SER A 373 -1.69 27.55 -13.34
C SER A 373 -1.82 28.89 -14.07
N LYS A 374 -2.44 29.89 -13.43
CA LYS A 374 -2.52 31.25 -13.98
C LYS A 374 -1.14 31.91 -14.12
N ASP A 375 -0.19 31.52 -13.27
CA ASP A 375 1.17 32.07 -13.23
C ASP A 375 2.14 31.38 -14.20
N SER A 376 1.65 30.43 -15.01
CA SER A 376 2.48 29.70 -15.97
C SER A 376 2.99 30.63 -17.08
N SER A 377 4.32 30.73 -17.21
CA SER A 377 4.97 31.50 -18.28
C SER A 377 4.68 30.94 -19.67
N ALA A 378 4.84 31.78 -20.70
CA ALA A 378 4.64 31.36 -22.10
C ALA A 378 5.53 30.16 -22.50
N ALA A 379 6.75 30.08 -21.96
CA ALA A 379 7.66 28.96 -22.20
C ALA A 379 7.15 27.65 -21.55
N GLN A 380 6.64 27.73 -20.33
CA GLN A 380 6.03 26.58 -19.63
C GLN A 380 4.79 26.08 -20.36
N LEU A 381 3.92 26.99 -20.79
CA LEU A 381 2.72 26.64 -21.56
C LEU A 381 3.08 25.95 -22.90
N LYS A 382 4.09 26.46 -23.62
CA LYS A 382 4.55 25.84 -24.87
C LYS A 382 5.09 24.42 -24.64
N LYS A 383 5.92 24.22 -23.61
CA LYS A 383 6.47 22.92 -23.23
C LYS A 383 5.36 21.94 -22.84
N LEU A 384 4.42 22.39 -22.01
CA LEU A 384 3.25 21.60 -21.61
C LEU A 384 2.45 21.14 -22.82
N GLY A 385 2.19 22.03 -23.79
CA GLY A 385 1.46 21.67 -25.00
C GLY A 385 2.17 20.60 -25.84
N GLN A 386 3.50 20.66 -25.94
CA GLN A 386 4.30 19.63 -26.64
C GLN A 386 4.27 18.29 -25.89
N GLU A 387 4.41 18.31 -24.57
CA GLU A 387 4.40 17.10 -23.75
C GLU A 387 3.04 16.39 -23.79
N LEU A 388 1.95 17.15 -23.65
CA LEU A 388 0.60 16.61 -23.76
C LEU A 388 0.35 16.02 -25.15
N SER A 389 0.75 16.73 -26.20
CA SER A 389 0.61 16.26 -27.58
C SER A 389 1.37 14.96 -27.86
N ALA A 390 2.53 14.77 -27.24
CA ALA A 390 3.37 13.60 -27.44
C ALA A 390 2.95 12.40 -26.57
N LYS A 391 2.32 12.64 -25.41
CA LYS A 391 2.08 11.62 -24.39
C LYS A 391 0.61 11.25 -24.22
N THR A 392 -0.32 11.96 -24.84
CA THR A 392 -1.76 11.77 -24.59
C THR A 392 -2.54 11.55 -25.88
N ASP A 393 -3.41 10.55 -25.87
CA ASP A 393 -4.38 10.30 -26.93
C ASP A 393 -5.62 11.19 -26.78
N LEU A 394 -5.91 11.61 -25.55
CA LEU A 394 -7.01 12.49 -25.18
C LEU A 394 -6.60 13.33 -23.96
N ILE A 395 -7.04 14.57 -23.88
CA ILE A 395 -6.91 15.40 -22.67
C ILE A 395 -8.30 15.61 -22.11
N PHE A 396 -8.52 15.29 -20.84
CA PHE A 396 -9.75 15.61 -20.12
C PHE A 396 -9.51 16.77 -19.16
N THR A 397 -10.34 17.80 -19.22
CA THR A 397 -10.18 19.03 -18.42
C THR A 397 -11.52 19.55 -17.87
N ASN A 398 -11.44 20.48 -16.92
CA ASN A 398 -12.59 21.19 -16.35
C ASN A 398 -12.46 22.71 -16.54
N GLY A 399 -13.56 23.45 -16.33
CA GLY A 399 -13.68 24.88 -16.64
C GLY A 399 -12.46 25.76 -16.35
N THR A 400 -11.90 25.73 -15.14
CA THR A 400 -10.74 26.59 -14.79
C THR A 400 -9.50 26.25 -15.61
N ASN A 401 -9.21 24.96 -15.77
CA ASN A 401 -8.06 24.49 -16.53
C ASN A 401 -8.28 24.64 -18.05
N LEU A 402 -9.53 24.59 -18.51
CA LEU A 402 -9.91 24.81 -19.90
C LEU A 402 -9.50 26.21 -20.37
N ILE A 403 -9.73 27.25 -19.56
CA ILE A 403 -9.35 28.64 -19.89
C ILE A 403 -7.85 28.75 -20.19
N LEU A 404 -7.03 28.04 -19.40
CA LEU A 404 -5.58 28.08 -19.55
C LEU A 404 -5.13 27.24 -20.75
N LEU A 405 -5.70 26.06 -20.96
CA LEU A 405 -5.39 25.20 -22.11
C LEU A 405 -5.71 25.86 -23.45
N LYS A 406 -6.77 26.68 -23.53
CA LYS A 406 -7.09 27.45 -24.74
C LYS A 406 -5.96 28.38 -25.19
N LYS A 407 -5.08 28.79 -24.28
CA LYS A 407 -3.92 29.67 -24.59
C LYS A 407 -2.72 28.91 -25.16
N ILE A 408 -2.82 27.58 -25.31
CA ILE A 408 -1.72 26.72 -25.75
C ILE A 408 -2.01 26.20 -27.17
N PRO A 409 -1.65 26.94 -28.24
CA PRO A 409 -1.96 26.56 -29.61
C PRO A 409 -1.19 25.33 -30.09
N THR A 410 -0.18 24.87 -29.35
CA THR A 410 0.64 23.69 -29.68
C THR A 410 0.00 22.36 -29.31
N ILE A 411 -1.17 22.34 -28.69
CA ILE A 411 -1.85 21.09 -28.33
C ILE A 411 -2.50 20.47 -29.56
N SER A 412 -1.99 19.31 -29.98
CA SER A 412 -2.57 18.51 -31.07
C SER A 412 -3.53 17.42 -30.58
N SER A 413 -3.39 16.94 -29.34
CA SER A 413 -4.29 15.92 -28.80
C SER A 413 -5.72 16.46 -28.65
N PRO A 414 -6.76 15.65 -28.94
CA PRO A 414 -8.15 16.01 -28.65
C PRO A 414 -8.34 16.39 -27.18
N ILE A 415 -9.17 17.38 -26.92
CA ILE A 415 -9.52 17.87 -25.60
C ILE A 415 -11.01 17.62 -25.36
N CYS A 416 -11.33 16.79 -24.37
CA CYS A 416 -12.66 16.62 -23.81
C CYS A 416 -12.80 17.49 -22.56
N PHE A 417 -13.87 18.27 -22.41
CA PHE A 417 -14.05 19.13 -21.25
C PHE A 417 -15.40 18.99 -20.57
N ILE A 418 -15.46 19.37 -19.29
CA ILE A 418 -16.71 19.72 -18.61
C ILE A 418 -16.63 21.18 -18.14
N SER A 419 -17.56 22.01 -18.60
CA SER A 419 -17.51 23.46 -18.34
C SER A 419 -18.90 24.10 -18.36
N THR A 420 -19.00 25.36 -17.94
CA THR A 420 -20.20 26.20 -18.16
C THR A 420 -20.14 26.86 -19.52
N GLN A 421 -21.29 27.30 -20.04
CA GLN A 421 -21.42 27.96 -21.34
C GLN A 421 -20.53 29.21 -21.44
N GLU A 422 -20.48 30.04 -20.40
CA GLU A 422 -19.69 31.29 -20.38
C GLU A 422 -18.20 31.03 -20.61
N LEU A 423 -17.70 29.91 -20.09
CA LEU A 423 -16.28 29.57 -20.19
C LEU A 423 -15.90 28.93 -21.53
N ILE A 424 -16.82 28.79 -22.49
CA ILE A 424 -16.59 28.12 -23.78
C ILE A 424 -16.52 29.13 -24.94
N THR A 425 -17.13 30.32 -24.80
CA THR A 425 -17.30 31.31 -25.89
C THR A 425 -15.99 31.71 -26.59
N ASP A 426 -14.86 31.65 -25.87
CA ASP A 426 -13.56 32.11 -26.39
C ASP A 426 -12.64 30.98 -26.91
N ILE A 427 -13.17 29.83 -27.36
CA ILE A 427 -12.31 28.84 -28.04
C ILE A 427 -11.97 29.35 -29.45
N PRO A 428 -10.67 29.58 -29.78
CA PRO A 428 -10.26 30.06 -31.10
C PRO A 428 -10.78 29.13 -32.22
N PRO A 429 -11.25 29.65 -33.36
CA PRO A 429 -11.75 28.82 -34.46
C PRO A 429 -10.76 27.76 -34.94
N SER A 430 -9.46 28.08 -34.92
CA SER A 430 -8.36 27.16 -35.25
C SER A 430 -8.28 25.94 -34.31
N LEU A 431 -8.73 26.09 -33.07
CA LEU A 431 -8.70 25.06 -32.04
C LEU A 431 -10.03 24.32 -31.90
N LYS A 432 -11.16 24.89 -32.35
CA LYS A 432 -12.51 24.28 -32.20
C LYS A 432 -12.58 22.81 -32.63
N LYS A 433 -11.86 22.43 -33.70
CA LYS A 433 -11.82 21.04 -34.20
C LYS A 433 -11.25 20.01 -33.21
N ASN A 434 -10.44 20.46 -32.25
CA ASN A 434 -9.80 19.59 -31.26
C ASN A 434 -10.56 19.59 -29.92
N PHE A 435 -11.63 20.36 -29.77
CA PHE A 435 -12.34 20.52 -28.50
C PHE A 435 -13.74 19.93 -28.59
N THR A 436 -14.06 19.04 -27.65
CA THR A 436 -15.40 18.48 -27.43
C THR A 436 -15.68 18.47 -25.93
N GLY A 437 -16.94 18.35 -25.52
CA GLY A 437 -17.22 18.34 -24.09
C GLY A 437 -18.69 18.44 -23.71
N VAL A 438 -18.93 18.40 -22.41
CA VAL A 438 -20.25 18.55 -21.79
C VAL A 438 -20.37 19.95 -21.19
N ILE A 439 -21.48 20.60 -21.52
CA ILE A 439 -21.85 21.88 -20.93
C ILE A 439 -22.79 21.59 -19.78
N ARG A 440 -22.40 21.98 -18.56
CA ARG A 440 -23.27 21.91 -17.38
C ARG A 440 -23.95 23.25 -17.16
N ALA A 441 -25.12 23.20 -16.51
CA ALA A 441 -25.85 24.40 -16.10
C ALA A 441 -24.94 25.34 -15.30
N SER A 442 -24.98 26.62 -15.62
CA SER A 442 -24.31 27.65 -14.81
C SER A 442 -25.12 27.90 -13.54
N VAL A 443 -24.51 28.63 -12.60
CA VAL A 443 -25.20 29.08 -11.39
C VAL A 443 -26.43 29.91 -11.78
N LEU A 444 -26.35 30.72 -12.84
CA LEU A 444 -27.46 31.51 -13.35
C LEU A 444 -28.64 30.63 -13.80
N SER A 445 -28.38 29.59 -14.59
CA SER A 445 -29.45 28.65 -14.99
C SER A 445 -30.06 27.89 -13.80
N LEU A 446 -29.27 27.62 -12.77
CA LEU A 446 -29.77 27.03 -11.52
C LEU A 446 -30.68 28.02 -10.78
N MET A 447 -30.32 29.31 -10.75
CA MET A 447 -31.13 30.36 -10.14
C MET A 447 -32.45 30.56 -10.87
N ASP A 448 -32.45 30.56 -12.21
CA ASP A 448 -33.67 30.62 -13.02
C ASP A 448 -34.60 29.44 -12.70
N MET A 449 -34.06 28.24 -12.58
CA MET A 449 -34.82 27.04 -12.22
C MET A 449 -35.39 27.13 -10.80
N ILE A 450 -34.61 27.62 -9.84
CA ILE A 450 -35.08 27.86 -8.46
C ILE A 450 -36.21 28.90 -8.46
N GLN A 451 -36.10 29.96 -9.26
CA GLN A 451 -37.10 31.00 -9.35
C GLN A 451 -38.40 30.52 -10.02
N GLN A 452 -38.30 29.59 -10.97
CA GLN A 452 -39.45 28.90 -11.57
C GLN A 452 -40.11 27.90 -10.60
N MET A 453 -39.33 27.14 -9.84
CA MET A 453 -39.84 26.17 -8.87
C MET A 453 -40.42 26.82 -7.61
N MET A 454 -39.91 27.99 -7.22
CA MET A 454 -40.29 28.71 -6.01
C MET A 454 -40.62 30.19 -6.32
N PRO A 455 -41.67 30.45 -7.13
CA PRO A 455 -42.01 31.80 -7.55
C PRO A 455 -42.30 32.71 -6.33
N GLY A 456 -41.68 33.90 -6.30
CA GLY A 456 -41.88 34.91 -5.27
C GLY A 456 -40.89 34.87 -4.08
N LYS A 457 -39.92 33.94 -4.06
CA LYS A 457 -38.86 33.95 -3.05
C LYS A 457 -37.72 34.88 -3.47
N GLN A 458 -37.35 35.81 -2.59
CA GLN A 458 -36.34 36.85 -2.84
C GLN A 458 -34.95 36.51 -2.26
N ARG A 459 -34.82 35.43 -1.48
CA ARG A 459 -33.58 35.04 -0.79
C ARG A 459 -33.34 33.55 -0.96
N VAL A 460 -32.21 33.20 -1.56
CA VAL A 460 -31.74 31.83 -1.77
C VAL A 460 -30.36 31.72 -1.13
N THR A 461 -30.20 30.78 -0.20
CA THR A 461 -28.89 30.51 0.40
C THR A 461 -28.25 29.34 -0.32
N VAL A 462 -27.09 29.56 -0.93
CA VAL A 462 -26.29 28.51 -1.57
C VAL A 462 -25.20 28.09 -0.59
N MET A 463 -25.25 26.84 -0.13
CA MET A 463 -24.15 26.26 0.64
C MET A 463 -23.13 25.67 -0.33
N SER A 464 -21.88 26.08 -0.17
CA SER A 464 -20.75 25.57 -0.95
C SER A 464 -19.67 25.00 -0.06
N HIS A 465 -18.84 24.14 -0.63
CA HIS A 465 -17.70 23.55 0.06
C HIS A 465 -16.46 24.40 -0.20
N SER A 466 -15.59 24.62 0.79
CA SER A 466 -14.40 25.48 0.65
C SER A 466 -13.39 25.01 -0.41
N ALA A 467 -13.46 23.74 -0.82
CA ALA A 467 -12.66 23.21 -1.94
C ALA A 467 -13.28 23.47 -3.33
N THR A 468 -14.46 24.08 -3.40
CA THR A 468 -15.00 24.59 -4.67
C THR A 468 -14.45 25.99 -4.91
N ASN A 469 -13.85 26.23 -6.08
CA ASN A 469 -13.38 27.55 -6.53
C ASN A 469 -14.57 28.50 -6.81
N LEU A 470 -15.47 28.67 -5.85
CA LEU A 470 -16.44 29.75 -5.85
C LEU A 470 -15.74 30.93 -5.16
N PRO A 471 -15.73 32.12 -5.77
CA PRO A 471 -15.11 33.29 -5.17
C PRO A 471 -15.66 33.58 -3.76
N GLU A 472 -14.77 34.01 -2.87
CA GLU A 472 -15.01 34.15 -1.43
C GLU A 472 -16.01 35.27 -1.09
N THR A 473 -16.35 36.14 -2.04
CA THR A 473 -17.21 37.30 -1.81
C THR A 473 -18.35 37.42 -2.81
N GLU A 474 -19.52 37.81 -2.28
CA GLU A 474 -20.75 38.05 -3.05
C GLU A 474 -20.60 39.16 -4.11
N SER A 475 -19.62 40.06 -3.92
CA SER A 475 -19.30 41.16 -4.85
C SER A 475 -18.73 40.70 -6.19
N GLU A 476 -18.09 39.53 -6.26
CA GLU A 476 -17.50 39.03 -7.51
C GLU A 476 -18.55 38.47 -8.48
N TYR A 477 -19.78 38.25 -8.01
CA TYR A 477 -20.92 37.83 -8.85
C TYR A 477 -21.77 38.99 -9.38
N ARG A 478 -21.52 40.23 -8.93
CA ARG A 478 -22.36 41.40 -9.24
C ARG A 478 -21.88 42.25 -10.42
N ASN A 479 -20.80 41.86 -11.11
CA ASN A 479 -20.26 42.57 -12.27
C ASN A 479 -20.52 41.82 -13.58
#